data_AF-A0A7X9ZZW0-F1
#
_entry.id   AF-A0A7X9ZZW0-F1
#
_cell.length_a   1.000
_cell.length_b   1.000
_cell.length_c   1.000
_cell.angle_alpha   90.00
_cell.angle_beta   90.00
_cell.angle_gamma   90.00
#
_symmetry.space_group_name_H-M   'P 1'
#
loop_
_entity.id
_entity.type
_entity.pdbx_description
1 polymer ?
#
loop_
_entity_poly.entity_id
_entity_poly.type
_entity_poly.pdbx_seq_one_letter_code
_entity_poly.pdbx_strand_id
1 'polypeptide(L)'
;MIGWVGTAVVVALVVGVVAAWVAPNFDEAQATTDRQTIDCLTSHLSSEDRANLAQFADRNDSDSLWLVFDRVFPDCAVRGDQRDRKAQLEAAAWRILSSDPDFMRTREANAALAASAAAH
;
A
#
# COMPACT_ATOMS: atom_id res chain seq x y z
N MET A 1 40.29 8.84 -30.07
CA MET A 1 39.62 7.79 -29.26
C MET A 1 40.14 7.91 -27.84
N ILE A 2 39.25 7.70 -26.85
CA ILE A 2 39.47 7.80 -25.39
C ILE A 2 39.43 9.21 -24.79
N GLY A 3 38.54 9.37 -23.81
CA GLY A 3 38.33 10.60 -23.03
C GLY A 3 37.00 10.60 -22.25
N TRP A 4 36.06 9.71 -22.59
CA TRP A 4 34.72 9.62 -21.98
C TRP A 4 34.60 8.61 -20.83
N VAL A 5 35.70 8.33 -20.14
CA VAL A 5 35.75 7.30 -19.06
C VAL A 5 35.94 7.93 -17.67
N GLY A 6 36.41 9.18 -17.59
CA GLY A 6 36.76 9.81 -16.31
C GLY A 6 35.58 10.26 -15.44
N THR A 7 34.46 10.66 -16.05
CA THR A 7 33.35 11.28 -15.31
C THR A 7 32.42 10.27 -14.64
N ALA A 8 32.30 9.06 -15.22
CA ALA A 8 31.40 8.03 -14.71
C ALA A 8 31.88 7.45 -13.36
N VAL A 9 33.19 7.41 -13.13
CA VAL A 9 33.77 6.79 -11.93
C VAL A 9 33.54 7.66 -10.68
N VAL A 10 33.52 8.99 -10.82
CA VAL A 10 33.35 9.90 -9.67
C VAL A 10 31.92 9.87 -9.14
N VAL A 11 30.91 9.80 -10.03
CA VAL A 11 29.49 9.72 -9.61
C VAL A 11 29.22 8.41 -8.87
N ALA A 12 29.79 7.29 -9.34
CA ALA A 12 29.60 5.99 -8.69
C ALA A 12 30.14 5.96 -7.25
N LEU A 13 31.25 6.65 -6.97
CA LEU A 13 31.85 6.66 -5.64
C LEU A 13 31.09 7.55 -4.65
N VAL A 14 30.51 8.67 -5.08
CA VAL A 14 29.69 9.51 -4.19
C VAL A 14 28.38 8.80 -3.82
N VAL A 15 27.78 8.05 -4.74
CA VAL A 15 26.58 7.23 -4.44
C VAL A 15 26.92 6.05 -3.51
N GLY A 16 28.06 5.39 -3.72
CA GLY A 16 28.48 4.25 -2.91
C GLY A 16 28.76 4.59 -1.44
N VAL A 17 29.30 5.79 -1.16
CA VAL A 17 29.62 6.20 0.22
C VAL A 17 28.38 6.62 1.00
N VAL A 18 27.35 7.19 0.36
CA VAL A 18 26.08 7.54 1.02
C VAL A 18 25.29 6.28 1.40
N ALA A 19 25.29 5.25 0.54
CA ALA A 19 24.59 4.00 0.81
C ALA A 19 25.18 3.19 1.98
N ALA A 20 26.47 3.35 2.27
CA ALA A 20 27.15 2.59 3.32
C ALA A 20 27.02 3.18 4.73
N TRP A 21 26.62 4.45 4.87
CA TRP A 21 26.49 5.12 6.17
C TRP A 21 25.07 5.13 6.75
N VAL A 22 24.05 4.82 5.95
CA VAL A 22 22.65 4.70 6.41
C VAL A 22 22.37 3.24 6.79
N ALA A 23 22.96 2.84 7.91
CA ALA A 23 22.69 1.68 8.76
C ALA A 23 21.70 0.58 8.26
N PRO A 24 22.18 -0.64 7.92
CA PRO A 24 21.35 -1.78 7.51
C PRO A 24 20.43 -2.38 8.61
N ASN A 25 20.44 -1.84 9.84
CA ASN A 25 19.63 -2.36 10.96
C ASN A 25 18.30 -1.61 11.18
N PHE A 26 18.07 -0.46 10.53
CA PHE A 26 16.80 0.28 10.62
C PHE A 26 15.81 -0.10 9.52
N ASP A 27 16.31 -0.52 8.34
CA ASP A 27 15.50 -0.99 7.21
C ASP A 27 14.71 -2.26 7.55
N GLU A 28 15.30 -3.24 8.23
CA GLU A 28 14.59 -4.49 8.59
C GLU A 28 13.51 -4.25 9.65
N ALA A 29 13.79 -3.41 10.65
CA ALA A 29 12.83 -3.12 11.72
C ALA A 29 11.67 -2.25 11.21
N GLN A 30 11.94 -1.23 10.38
CA GLN A 30 10.90 -0.43 9.75
C GLN A 30 10.12 -1.22 8.70
N ALA A 31 10.78 -2.01 7.85
CA ALA A 31 10.09 -2.88 6.90
C ALA A 31 9.25 -3.96 7.61
N THR A 32 9.69 -4.48 8.75
CA THR A 32 8.91 -5.44 9.55
C THR A 32 7.71 -4.78 10.20
N THR A 33 7.89 -3.60 10.80
CA THR A 33 6.78 -2.87 11.45
C THR A 33 5.77 -2.39 10.41
N ASP A 34 6.24 -1.91 9.25
CA ASP A 34 5.38 -1.48 8.14
C ASP A 34 4.61 -2.67 7.55
N ARG A 35 5.25 -3.85 7.41
CA ARG A 35 4.55 -5.08 7.04
C ARG A 35 3.47 -5.46 8.06
N GLN A 36 3.75 -5.35 9.36
CA GLN A 36 2.76 -5.64 10.41
C GLN A 36 1.58 -4.67 10.34
N THR A 37 1.82 -3.39 10.11
CA THR A 37 0.73 -2.41 9.96
C THR A 37 -0.08 -2.66 8.70
N ILE A 38 0.58 -2.98 7.58
CA ILE A 38 -0.10 -3.35 6.33
C ILE A 38 -0.95 -4.62 6.52
N ASP A 39 -0.41 -5.64 7.18
CA ASP A 39 -1.14 -6.89 7.48
C ASP A 39 -2.32 -6.65 8.42
N CYS A 40 -2.16 -5.78 9.43
CA CYS A 40 -3.27 -5.33 10.26
C CYS A 40 -4.32 -4.59 9.42
N LEU A 41 -3.91 -3.67 8.54
CA LEU A 41 -4.84 -2.90 7.70
C LEU A 41 -5.66 -3.77 6.75
N THR A 42 -5.15 -4.92 6.31
CA THR A 42 -5.90 -5.85 5.44
C THR A 42 -6.71 -6.86 6.26
N SER A 43 -6.18 -7.36 7.39
CA SER A 43 -6.85 -8.37 8.23
C SER A 43 -7.92 -7.78 9.15
N HIS A 44 -7.78 -6.54 9.59
CA HIS A 44 -8.71 -5.88 10.50
C HIS A 44 -9.98 -5.34 9.81
N LEU A 45 -10.02 -5.39 8.47
CA LEU A 45 -11.21 -5.06 7.70
C LEU A 45 -12.32 -6.06 7.99
N SER A 46 -13.45 -5.56 8.48
CA SER A 46 -14.66 -6.36 8.62
C SER A 46 -15.19 -6.81 7.25
N SER A 47 -16.08 -7.80 7.23
CA SER A 47 -16.72 -8.24 5.98
C SER A 47 -17.49 -7.10 5.29
N GLU A 48 -18.08 -6.20 6.08
CA GLU A 48 -18.78 -5.01 5.57
C GLU A 48 -17.77 -4.02 4.95
N ASP A 49 -16.62 -3.80 5.58
CA ASP A 49 -15.59 -2.91 5.05
C ASP A 49 -15.03 -3.41 3.72
N ARG A 50 -14.82 -4.72 3.61
CA ARG A 50 -14.41 -5.35 2.36
C ARG A 50 -15.47 -5.18 1.27
N ALA A 51 -16.75 -5.33 1.61
CA ALA A 51 -17.84 -5.11 0.66
C ALA A 51 -17.92 -3.64 0.21
N ASN A 52 -17.78 -2.69 1.14
CA ASN A 52 -17.75 -1.26 0.87
C ASN A 52 -16.55 -0.88 0.00
N LEU A 53 -15.34 -1.36 0.33
CA LEU A 53 -14.12 -1.16 -0.47
C LEU A 53 -14.28 -1.71 -1.89
N ALA A 54 -14.86 -2.90 -2.03
CA ALA A 54 -15.15 -3.48 -3.34
C ALA A 54 -16.10 -2.57 -4.14
N GLN A 55 -17.19 -2.11 -3.52
CA GLN A 55 -18.16 -1.22 -4.17
C GLN A 55 -17.55 0.13 -4.57
N PHE A 56 -16.75 0.75 -3.69
CA PHE A 56 -16.08 2.01 -3.98
C PHE A 56 -15.05 1.86 -5.09
N ALA A 57 -14.29 0.76 -5.09
CA ALA A 57 -13.34 0.46 -6.15
C ALA A 57 -14.02 0.24 -7.51
N ASP A 58 -15.19 -0.40 -7.55
CA ASP A 58 -15.96 -0.61 -8.78
C ASP A 58 -16.54 0.70 -9.34
N ARG A 59 -16.89 1.65 -8.45
CA ARG A 59 -17.35 2.99 -8.82
C ARG A 59 -16.23 3.99 -9.06
N ASN A 60 -14.97 3.58 -8.88
CA ASN A 60 -13.80 4.45 -8.91
C ASN A 60 -13.88 5.61 -7.88
N ASP A 61 -14.58 5.40 -6.77
CA ASP A 61 -14.73 6.35 -5.66
C ASP A 61 -13.54 6.19 -4.69
N SER A 62 -12.42 6.82 -5.04
CA SER A 62 -11.18 6.72 -4.26
C SER A 62 -11.29 7.42 -2.91
N ASP A 63 -12.07 8.49 -2.82
CA ASP A 63 -12.22 9.26 -1.58
C ASP A 63 -12.94 8.42 -0.50
N SER A 64 -14.05 7.79 -0.87
CA SER A 64 -14.77 6.87 0.03
C SER A 64 -13.92 5.65 0.39
N LEU A 65 -13.11 5.15 -0.54
CA LEU A 65 -12.17 4.05 -0.30
C LEU A 65 -11.15 4.43 0.79
N TRP A 66 -10.53 5.61 0.68
CA TRP A 66 -9.53 6.06 1.66
C TRP A 66 -10.14 6.33 3.03
N LEU A 67 -11.40 6.77 3.12
CA LEU A 67 -12.10 6.93 4.40
C LEU A 67 -12.24 5.61 5.18
N VAL A 68 -12.38 4.48 4.49
CA VAL A 68 -12.42 3.16 5.15
C VAL A 68 -11.07 2.85 5.80
N PHE A 69 -9.97 3.07 5.08
CA PHE A 69 -8.62 2.87 5.62
C PHE A 69 -8.30 3.89 6.74
N ASP A 70 -8.73 5.14 6.59
CA ASP A 70 -8.53 6.22 7.57
C ASP A 70 -9.11 5.85 8.94
N ARG A 71 -10.25 5.17 8.95
CA ARG A 71 -10.92 4.68 10.16
C ARG A 71 -10.21 3.49 10.81
N VAL A 72 -9.62 2.59 10.02
CA VAL A 72 -8.95 1.36 10.52
C VAL A 72 -7.50 1.63 10.91
N PHE A 73 -6.86 2.62 10.28
CA PHE A 73 -5.46 2.95 10.48
C PHE A 73 -5.05 3.24 11.94
N PRO A 74 -5.83 4.00 12.75
CA PRO A 74 -5.49 4.27 14.13
C PRO A 74 -5.38 3.02 15.01
N ASP A 75 -6.14 1.98 14.70
CA ASP A 75 -6.14 0.71 15.44
C ASP A 75 -4.93 -0.17 15.06
N CYS A 76 -4.34 0.07 13.88
CA CYS A 76 -3.20 -0.67 13.35
C CYS A 76 -1.85 0.05 13.47
N ALA A 77 -1.85 1.37 13.64
CA ALA A 77 -0.63 2.18 13.72
C ALA A 77 -0.12 2.26 15.17
N VAL A 78 0.99 1.56 15.44
CA VAL A 78 1.55 1.43 16.80
C VAL A 78 2.55 2.56 17.10
N ARG A 79 3.10 3.22 16.08
CA ARG A 79 4.18 4.20 16.23
C ARG A 79 3.91 5.53 15.53
N GLY A 80 4.49 6.61 16.04
CA GLY A 80 4.37 7.96 15.47
C GLY A 80 4.90 8.06 14.03
N ASP A 81 6.03 7.40 13.72
CA ASP A 81 6.64 7.43 12.39
C ASP A 81 5.78 6.75 11.31
N GLN A 82 4.87 5.87 11.69
CA GLN A 82 3.90 5.26 10.78
C GLN A 82 2.80 6.24 10.40
N ARG A 83 2.42 7.14 11.31
CA ARG A 83 1.41 8.19 11.03
C ARG A 83 1.92 9.17 9.99
N ASP A 84 3.22 9.48 10.01
CA ASP A 84 3.86 10.35 9.01
C ASP A 84 3.87 9.72 7.61
N ARG A 85 3.92 8.38 7.53
CA ARG A 85 3.89 7.60 6.27
C ARG A 85 2.54 6.94 5.99
N LYS A 86 1.47 7.37 6.66
CA LYS A 86 0.13 6.76 6.58
C LYS A 86 -0.33 6.46 5.15
N ALA A 87 -0.29 7.46 4.27
CA ALA A 87 -0.75 7.31 2.89
C ALA A 87 0.03 6.22 2.12
N GLN A 88 1.31 6.02 2.43
CA GLN A 88 2.14 4.99 1.80
C GLN A 88 1.74 3.59 2.28
N LEU A 89 1.43 3.46 3.57
CA LEU A 89 0.99 2.21 4.19
C LEU A 89 -0.42 1.83 3.72
N GLU A 90 -1.35 2.78 3.64
CA GLU A 90 -2.70 2.56 3.12
C GLU A 90 -2.67 2.19 1.64
N ALA A 91 -1.86 2.87 0.82
CA ALA A 91 -1.69 2.52 -0.58
C ALA A 91 -1.08 1.11 -0.77
N ALA A 92 -0.14 0.73 0.10
CA ALA A 92 0.44 -0.62 0.09
C ALA A 92 -0.58 -1.69 0.51
N ALA A 93 -1.35 -1.43 1.57
CA ALA A 93 -2.45 -2.30 2.01
C ALA A 93 -3.51 -2.46 0.92
N TRP A 94 -3.91 -1.36 0.27
CA TRP A 94 -4.82 -1.40 -0.87
C TRP A 94 -4.27 -2.26 -2.01
N ARG A 95 -2.99 -2.10 -2.39
CA ARG A 95 -2.37 -2.91 -3.46
C ARG A 95 -2.37 -4.40 -3.15
N ILE A 96 -2.14 -4.77 -1.89
CA ILE A 96 -2.18 -6.17 -1.44
C ILE A 96 -3.62 -6.69 -1.50
N LEU A 97 -4.58 -5.95 -0.94
CA LEU A 97 -5.99 -6.32 -0.93
C LEU A 97 -6.56 -6.41 -2.36
N SER A 98 -6.20 -5.49 -3.26
CA SER A 98 -6.65 -5.49 -4.64
C SER A 98 -6.09 -6.64 -5.48
N SER A 99 -5.09 -7.35 -4.94
CA SER A 99 -4.51 -8.56 -5.53
C SER A 99 -4.97 -9.83 -4.81
N ASP A 100 -5.78 -9.71 -3.75
CA ASP A 100 -6.30 -10.83 -2.97
C ASP A 100 -7.43 -11.56 -3.73
N PRO A 101 -7.33 -12.88 -3.96
CA PRO A 101 -8.33 -13.62 -4.72
C PRO A 101 -9.74 -13.61 -4.13
N ASP A 102 -9.88 -13.61 -2.81
CA ASP A 102 -11.19 -13.60 -2.14
C ASP A 102 -11.83 -12.21 -2.20
N PHE A 103 -11.01 -11.16 -2.10
CA PHE A 103 -11.47 -9.79 -2.34
C PHE A 103 -11.91 -9.60 -3.80
N MET A 104 -11.14 -10.12 -4.76
CA MET A 104 -11.50 -10.07 -6.18
C MET A 104 -12.80 -10.82 -6.47
N ARG A 105 -13.02 -11.99 -5.86
CA ARG A 105 -14.31 -12.71 -5.97
C ARG A 105 -15.48 -11.87 -5.45
N THR A 106 -15.28 -11.12 -4.37
CA THR A 106 -16.29 -10.23 -3.82
C THR A 106 -16.60 -9.07 -4.78
N ARG A 107 -15.58 -8.49 -5.41
CA ARG A 107 -15.75 -7.47 -6.46
C ARG A 107 -16.50 -8.01 -7.67
N GLU A 108 -16.15 -9.19 -8.17
CA GLU A 108 -16.85 -9.82 -9.29
C GLU A 108 -18.33 -10.07 -8.99
N ALA A 109 -18.65 -10.56 -7.78
CA ALA A 109 -20.02 -10.76 -7.35
C ALA A 109 -20.81 -9.43 -7.29
N ASN A 110 -20.19 -8.38 -6.76
CA ASN A 110 -20.80 -7.05 -6.69
C ASN A 110 -21.02 -6.45 -8.09
N ALA A 111 -20.05 -6.58 -8.99
CA ALA A 111 -20.16 -6.15 -10.37
C ALA A 111 -21.30 -6.88 -11.11
N ALA A 112 -21.44 -8.19 -10.91
CA ALA A 112 -22.52 -8.98 -11.49
C ALA A 112 -23.91 -8.55 -10.96
N LEU A 113 -24.02 -8.30 -9.66
CA LEU A 113 -25.27 -7.79 -9.05
C LEU A 113 -25.63 -6.40 -9.60
N ALA A 114 -24.66 -5.49 -9.69
CA ALA A 114 -24.87 -4.15 -10.24
C ALA A 114 -25.31 -4.20 -11.72
N ALA A 115 -24.68 -5.04 -12.54
CA ALA A 115 -25.06 -5.23 -13.93
C ALA A 115 -26.49 -5.77 -14.07
N SER A 116 -26.89 -6.72 -13.22
CA SER A 116 -28.26 -7.28 -13.21
C SER A 116 -29.33 -6.25 -12.78
N ALA A 117 -28.97 -5.31 -11.90
CA ALA A 117 -29.86 -4.24 -11.46
C ALA A 117 -30.03 -3.16 -12.54
N ALA A 118 -29.01 -2.90 -13.36
CA ALA A 118 -29.06 -1.93 -14.46
C ALA A 118 -29.83 -2.44 -15.70
N ALA A 119 -30.09 -3.75 -15.78
CA ALA A 119 -30.82 -4.38 -16.88
C ALA A 119 -32.35 -4.41 -16.68
N HIS A 120 -32.83 -4.00 -15.49
CA HIS A 120 -34.25 -3.89 -15.14
C HIS A 120 -34.68 -2.42 -15.06
#